data_AF-A0A9E2VLT3-F1
#
_entry.id   AF-A0A9E2VLT3-F1
#
_cell.length_a   1.000
_cell.length_b   1.000
_cell.length_c   1.000
_cell.angle_alpha   90.00
_cell.angle_beta   90.00
_cell.angle_gamma   90.00
#
_symmetry.space_group_name_H-M   'P 1'
#
loop_
_entity.id
_entity.type
_entity.pdbx_description
1 polymer ?
#
loop_
_entity_poly.entity_id
_entity_poly.type
_entity_poly.pdbx_seq_one_letter_code
_entity_poly.pdbx_strand_id
1 'polypeptide(L)'
;MLKALTASDWNPRTAAHLLARAGFGGTPAEIQRFAALGLEAAVDALVDYEQIPDPTPPPDWAQPDSARAEQLVAMRDASPERRREMQRAQQALQRDHLLDLRAWWLRRMLHGPRPLQEKLTLFWHGHFATSFVKVRDAYLMWRQNETLRRHASG
;
A
#
# COMPACT_ATOMS: atom_id res chain seq x y z
N MET A 1 -16.77 6.55 -27.63
CA MET A 1 -16.33 7.48 -26.58
C MET A 1 -17.31 7.36 -25.42
N LEU A 2 -16.87 7.26 -24.17
CA LEU A 2 -17.78 7.14 -23.02
C LEU A 2 -18.46 8.50 -22.77
N LYS A 3 -19.77 8.50 -22.49
CA LYS A 3 -20.52 9.71 -22.16
C LYS A 3 -20.35 10.01 -20.67
N ALA A 4 -20.02 11.26 -20.34
CA ALA A 4 -19.94 11.70 -18.95
C ALA A 4 -21.29 11.57 -18.24
N LEU A 5 -21.26 11.16 -16.98
CA LEU A 5 -22.44 11.11 -16.11
C LEU A 5 -22.88 12.55 -15.79
N THR A 6 -24.17 12.82 -15.81
CA THR A 6 -24.70 14.15 -15.43
C THR A 6 -25.00 14.20 -13.93
N ALA A 7 -25.05 15.41 -13.36
CA ALA A 7 -25.42 15.57 -11.94
C ALA A 7 -26.83 15.02 -11.64
N SER A 8 -27.77 15.09 -12.59
CA SER A 8 -29.11 14.51 -12.45
C SER A 8 -29.12 12.98 -12.41
N ASP A 9 -28.08 12.33 -12.94
CA ASP A 9 -27.95 10.87 -12.90
C ASP A 9 -27.21 10.38 -11.65
N TRP A 10 -26.76 11.30 -10.77
CA TRP A 10 -26.03 10.95 -9.55
C TRP A 10 -26.97 10.38 -8.48
N ASN A 11 -26.67 9.18 -8.02
CA ASN A 11 -27.47 8.45 -7.03
C ASN A 11 -26.59 7.42 -6.27
N PRO A 12 -27.11 6.73 -5.24
CA PRO A 12 -26.34 5.74 -4.50
C PRO A 12 -25.71 4.64 -5.37
N ARG A 13 -26.33 4.25 -6.49
CA ARG A 13 -25.76 3.22 -7.39
C ARG A 13 -24.54 3.76 -8.14
N THR A 14 -24.58 5.00 -8.63
CA THR A 14 -23.42 5.61 -9.32
C THR A 14 -22.32 5.95 -8.33
N ALA A 15 -22.66 6.36 -7.10
CA ALA A 15 -21.70 6.54 -6.01
C ALA A 15 -20.99 5.23 -5.64
N ALA A 16 -21.74 4.12 -5.50
CA ALA A 16 -21.15 2.80 -5.27
C ALA A 16 -20.22 2.38 -6.42
N HIS A 17 -20.62 2.65 -7.67
CA HIS A 17 -19.78 2.38 -8.82
C HIS A 17 -18.48 3.20 -8.79
N LEU A 18 -18.56 4.49 -8.48
CA LEU A 18 -17.38 5.35 -8.33
C LEU A 18 -16.44 4.79 -7.26
N LEU A 19 -16.93 4.46 -6.06
CA LEU A 19 -16.12 3.89 -4.97
C LEU A 19 -15.49 2.54 -5.34
N ALA A 20 -16.18 1.69 -6.12
CA ALA A 20 -15.61 0.44 -6.62
C ALA A 20 -14.52 0.67 -7.69
N ARG A 21 -14.61 1.74 -8.48
CA ARG A 21 -13.65 2.05 -9.55
C ARG A 21 -12.47 2.88 -9.06
N ALA A 22 -12.68 3.83 -8.17
CA ALA A 22 -11.65 4.69 -7.59
C ALA A 22 -11.09 4.17 -6.26
N GLY A 23 -11.67 3.11 -5.68
CA GLY A 23 -11.20 2.49 -4.44
C GLY A 23 -11.40 0.98 -4.44
N PHE A 24 -11.69 0.41 -3.29
CA PHE A 24 -11.93 -1.03 -3.11
C PHE A 24 -13.42 -1.35 -2.86
N GLY A 25 -14.30 -0.43 -3.26
CA GLY A 25 -15.72 -0.44 -2.92
C GLY A 25 -16.02 0.57 -1.81
N GLY A 26 -17.23 0.48 -1.26
CA GLY A 26 -17.65 1.28 -0.13
C GLY A 26 -18.74 0.57 0.67
N THR A 27 -18.72 0.77 1.97
CA THR A 27 -19.80 0.34 2.86
C THR A 27 -21.11 1.07 2.51
N PRO A 28 -22.28 0.54 2.89
CA PRO A 28 -23.55 1.23 2.67
C PRO A 28 -23.57 2.68 3.19
N ALA A 29 -22.91 2.94 4.33
CA ALA A 29 -22.81 4.29 4.90
C ALA A 29 -21.96 5.23 4.04
N GLU A 30 -20.83 4.73 3.50
CA GLU A 30 -19.97 5.52 2.61
C GLU A 30 -20.65 5.80 1.27
N ILE A 31 -21.37 4.83 0.72
CA ILE A 31 -22.14 4.99 -0.51
C ILE A 31 -23.19 6.10 -0.33
N GLN A 32 -23.94 6.09 0.78
CA GLN A 32 -24.94 7.12 1.04
C GLN A 32 -24.30 8.49 1.26
N ARG A 33 -23.18 8.55 1.99
CA ARG A 33 -22.42 9.80 2.18
C ARG A 33 -21.96 10.38 0.83
N PHE A 34 -21.37 9.55 -0.03
CA PHE A 34 -20.91 9.97 -1.36
C PHE A 34 -22.06 10.36 -2.28
N ALA A 35 -23.21 9.68 -2.20
CA ALA A 35 -24.40 10.07 -2.92
C ALA A 35 -24.88 11.47 -2.51
N ALA A 36 -24.85 11.77 -1.20
CA ALA A 36 -25.26 13.06 -0.66
C ALA A 36 -24.30 14.21 -0.97
N LEU A 37 -23.00 13.94 -1.20
CA LEU A 37 -22.03 14.97 -1.61
C LEU A 37 -22.33 15.56 -3.00
N GLY A 38 -23.03 14.82 -3.86
CA GLY A 38 -23.12 15.14 -5.29
C GLY A 38 -21.88 14.68 -6.07
N LEU A 39 -21.99 14.66 -7.39
CA LEU A 39 -20.97 14.07 -8.28
C LEU A 39 -19.60 14.75 -8.15
N GLU A 40 -19.55 16.08 -8.26
CA GLU A 40 -18.28 16.84 -8.27
C GLU A 40 -17.52 16.68 -6.95
N ALA A 41 -18.16 17.01 -5.82
CA ALA A 41 -17.54 16.89 -4.50
C ALA A 41 -17.17 15.43 -4.15
N ALA A 42 -17.90 14.44 -4.65
CA ALA A 42 -17.53 13.03 -4.49
C ALA A 42 -16.26 12.66 -5.27
N VAL A 43 -16.05 13.23 -6.46
CA VAL A 43 -14.83 13.05 -7.24
C VAL A 43 -13.66 13.78 -6.58
N ASP A 44 -13.85 15.04 -6.17
CA ASP A 44 -12.82 15.84 -5.51
C ASP A 44 -12.33 15.16 -4.23
N ALA A 45 -13.24 14.62 -3.41
CA ALA A 45 -12.90 13.87 -2.20
C ALA A 45 -12.03 12.61 -2.46
N LEU A 46 -12.01 12.09 -3.70
CA LEU A 46 -11.18 10.96 -4.08
C LEU A 46 -9.87 11.38 -4.74
N VAL A 47 -9.90 12.41 -5.59
CA VAL A 47 -8.74 12.85 -6.38
C VAL A 47 -7.81 13.72 -5.55
N ASP A 48 -8.36 14.60 -4.71
CA ASP A 48 -7.59 15.51 -3.86
C ASP A 48 -7.21 14.85 -2.51
N TYR A 49 -6.93 13.55 -2.54
CA TYR A 49 -6.65 12.74 -1.36
C TYR A 49 -5.43 13.23 -0.57
N GLU A 50 -4.52 14.00 -1.19
CA GLU A 50 -3.32 14.53 -0.53
C GLU A 50 -3.68 15.51 0.59
N GLN A 51 -4.84 16.17 0.50
CA GLN A 51 -5.36 17.07 1.52
C GLN A 51 -5.92 16.33 2.75
N ILE A 52 -6.22 15.03 2.62
CA ILE A 52 -6.79 14.20 3.67
C ILE A 52 -5.66 13.64 4.53
N PRO A 53 -5.53 13.89 5.84
CA PRO A 53 -4.45 13.31 6.64
C PRO A 53 -4.43 11.77 6.61
N ASP A 54 -3.26 11.16 6.53
CA ASP A 54 -3.07 9.71 6.69
C ASP A 54 -2.24 9.41 7.94
N PRO A 55 -2.88 9.02 9.06
CA PRO A 55 -2.18 8.77 10.32
C PRO A 55 -1.59 7.36 10.40
N THR A 56 -1.70 6.55 9.35
CA THR A 56 -1.30 5.14 9.42
C THR A 56 0.22 5.01 9.53
N PRO A 57 0.75 4.50 10.65
CA PRO A 57 2.20 4.35 10.80
C PRO A 57 2.72 3.23 9.89
N PRO A 58 4.01 3.26 9.49
CA PRO A 58 4.64 2.11 8.88
C PRO A 58 4.77 0.95 9.89
N PRO A 59 5.00 -0.30 9.44
CA PRO A 59 5.38 -1.38 10.36
C PRO A 59 6.63 -1.02 11.17
N ASP A 60 6.71 -1.45 12.43
CA ASP A 60 7.80 -1.07 13.34
C ASP A 60 9.20 -1.43 12.79
N TRP A 61 9.29 -2.56 12.08
CA TRP A 61 10.53 -3.05 11.46
C TRP A 61 10.91 -2.31 10.16
N ALA A 62 10.03 -1.47 9.61
CA ALA A 62 10.21 -0.82 8.31
C ALA A 62 11.13 0.41 8.40
N GLN A 63 12.34 0.21 8.92
CA GLN A 63 13.35 1.22 9.14
C GLN A 63 14.70 0.77 8.56
N PRO A 64 15.61 1.70 8.22
CA PRO A 64 16.95 1.34 7.80
C PRO A 64 17.64 0.45 8.84
N ASP A 65 18.18 -0.69 8.42
CA ASP A 65 18.94 -1.57 9.30
C ASP A 65 20.30 -0.93 9.61
N SER A 66 20.39 -0.27 10.76
CA SER A 66 21.62 0.35 11.26
C SER A 66 22.71 -0.67 11.58
N ALA A 67 22.35 -1.92 11.84
CA ALA A 67 23.28 -3.00 12.18
C ALA A 67 23.76 -3.79 10.94
N ARG A 68 23.31 -3.44 9.73
CA ARG A 68 23.61 -4.20 8.50
C ARG A 68 25.11 -4.40 8.27
N ALA A 69 25.93 -3.37 8.52
CA ALA A 69 27.38 -3.45 8.34
C ALA A 69 28.02 -4.45 9.33
N GLU A 70 27.62 -4.39 10.60
CA GLU A 70 28.09 -5.29 11.66
C GLU A 70 27.66 -6.74 11.38
N GLN A 71 26.43 -6.95 10.94
CA GLN A 71 25.92 -8.27 10.54
C GLN A 71 26.74 -8.86 9.38
N LEU A 72 27.12 -8.06 8.38
CA LEU A 72 27.94 -8.51 7.26
C LEU A 72 29.36 -8.92 7.71
N VAL A 73 29.97 -8.16 8.61
CA VAL A 73 31.27 -8.51 9.22
C VAL A 73 31.16 -9.79 10.03
N ALA A 74 30.15 -9.90 10.91
CA ALA A 74 29.89 -11.10 11.69
C ALA A 74 29.64 -12.34 10.81
N MET A 75 28.92 -12.17 9.69
CA MET A 75 28.75 -13.26 8.71
C MET A 75 30.06 -13.66 8.05
N ARG A 76 30.93 -12.70 7.67
CA ARG A 76 32.21 -12.99 7.03
C ARG A 76 33.12 -13.82 7.95
N ASP A 77 33.15 -13.46 9.23
CA ASP A 77 34.12 -14.01 10.19
C ASP A 77 33.60 -15.31 10.87
N ALA A 78 32.34 -15.70 10.63
CA ALA A 78 31.72 -16.87 11.24
C ALA A 78 32.05 -18.21 10.56
N SER A 79 32.00 -19.30 11.34
CA SER A 79 32.13 -20.67 10.84
C SER A 79 31.05 -20.99 9.77
N PRO A 80 31.27 -21.99 8.90
CA PRO A 80 30.26 -22.41 7.93
C PRO A 80 28.92 -22.80 8.57
N GLU A 81 28.91 -23.50 9.71
CA GLU A 81 27.66 -23.85 10.40
C GLU A 81 26.96 -22.61 10.93
N ARG A 82 27.70 -21.72 11.61
CA ARG A 82 27.14 -20.51 12.19
C ARG A 82 26.59 -19.57 11.12
N ARG A 83 27.27 -19.44 9.98
CA ARG A 83 26.76 -18.71 8.80
C ARG A 83 25.42 -19.26 8.31
N ARG A 84 25.27 -20.58 8.21
CA ARG A 84 24.01 -21.22 7.77
C ARG A 84 22.88 -20.99 8.77
N GLU A 85 23.17 -21.01 10.08
CA GLU A 85 22.18 -20.67 11.12
C GLU A 85 21.72 -19.21 10.99
N MET A 86 22.65 -18.26 10.93
CA MET A 86 22.33 -16.84 10.79
C MET A 86 21.53 -16.55 9.52
N GLN A 87 21.90 -17.17 8.38
CA GLN A 87 21.14 -17.04 7.15
C GLN A 87 19.72 -17.60 7.26
N ARG A 88 19.53 -18.75 7.93
CA ARG A 88 18.20 -19.33 8.16
C ARG A 88 17.34 -18.44 9.06
N ALA A 89 17.93 -17.92 10.14
CA ALA A 89 17.24 -16.97 11.03
C ALA A 89 16.84 -15.69 10.30
N GLN A 90 17.75 -15.10 9.52
CA GLN A 90 17.45 -13.92 8.72
C GLN A 90 16.36 -14.19 7.67
N GLN A 91 16.41 -15.34 6.99
CA GLN A 91 15.37 -15.72 6.03
C GLN A 91 14.01 -15.88 6.68
N ALA A 92 13.94 -16.48 7.89
CA ALA A 92 12.70 -16.59 8.65
C ALA A 92 12.14 -15.20 9.00
N LEU A 93 12.98 -14.33 9.58
CA LEU A 93 12.61 -12.96 9.93
C LEU A 93 12.08 -12.17 8.73
N GLN A 94 12.77 -12.24 7.59
CA GLN A 94 12.36 -11.53 6.38
C GLN A 94 11.02 -12.06 5.82
N ARG A 95 10.72 -13.35 6.00
CA ARG A 95 9.41 -13.91 5.64
C ARG A 95 8.30 -13.41 6.56
N ASP A 96 8.57 -13.31 7.86
CA ASP A 96 7.60 -12.79 8.83
C ASP A 96 7.30 -11.31 8.54
N HIS A 97 8.33 -10.50 8.29
CA HIS A 97 8.16 -9.10 7.86
C HIS A 97 7.38 -8.98 6.54
N LEU A 98 7.59 -9.89 5.58
CA LEU A 98 6.81 -9.89 4.33
C LEU A 98 5.32 -10.16 4.59
N LEU A 99 5.00 -11.09 5.49
CA LEU A 99 3.61 -11.37 5.86
C LEU A 99 2.97 -10.17 6.55
N ASP A 100 3.69 -9.53 7.46
CA ASP A 100 3.21 -8.33 8.13
C ASP A 100 3.05 -7.15 7.16
N LEU A 101 3.99 -6.95 6.22
CA LEU A 101 3.87 -5.94 5.16
C LEU A 101 2.58 -6.11 4.33
N ARG A 102 2.26 -7.36 3.96
CA ARG A 102 1.02 -7.67 3.22
C ARG A 102 -0.21 -7.36 4.06
N ALA A 103 -0.22 -7.78 5.32
CA ALA A 103 -1.34 -7.51 6.23
C ALA A 103 -1.53 -6.00 6.46
N TRP A 104 -0.43 -5.28 6.69
CA TRP A 104 -0.41 -3.83 6.84
C TRP A 104 -0.98 -3.12 5.61
N TRP A 105 -0.55 -3.49 4.40
CA TRP A 105 -1.03 -2.85 3.19
C TRP A 105 -2.52 -3.18 2.91
N LEU A 106 -2.95 -4.42 3.15
CA LEU A 106 -4.36 -4.79 3.04
C LEU A 106 -5.24 -4.01 4.04
N ARG A 107 -4.78 -3.80 5.28
CA ARG A 107 -5.48 -2.95 6.26
C ARG A 107 -5.62 -1.51 5.76
N ARG A 108 -4.59 -0.96 5.09
CA ARG A 108 -4.67 0.36 4.44
C ARG A 108 -5.69 0.40 3.31
N MET A 109 -5.77 -0.64 2.48
CA MET A 109 -6.78 -0.72 1.42
C MET A 109 -8.21 -0.81 1.96
N LEU A 110 -8.39 -1.49 3.11
CA LEU A 110 -9.70 -1.70 3.73
C LEU A 110 -10.20 -0.52 4.56
N HIS A 111 -9.30 0.17 5.27
CA HIS A 111 -9.66 1.15 6.30
C HIS A 111 -9.00 2.51 6.12
N GLY A 112 -8.07 2.64 5.17
CA GLY A 112 -7.35 3.88 4.95
C GLY A 112 -8.25 4.98 4.40
N PRO A 113 -7.99 6.26 4.76
CA PRO A 113 -8.82 7.38 4.33
C PRO A 113 -8.61 7.80 2.86
N ARG A 114 -7.59 7.22 2.19
CA ARG A 114 -7.16 7.58 0.83
C ARG A 114 -7.24 6.37 -0.13
N PRO A 115 -8.44 5.86 -0.45
CA PRO A 115 -8.59 4.62 -1.21
C PRO A 115 -8.04 4.72 -2.63
N LEU A 116 -8.12 5.89 -3.28
CA LEU A 116 -7.55 6.10 -4.61
C LEU A 116 -6.02 6.00 -4.60
N GLN A 117 -5.37 6.58 -3.60
CA GLN A 117 -3.92 6.50 -3.44
C GLN A 117 -3.45 5.05 -3.36
N GLU A 118 -4.10 4.22 -2.54
CA GLU A 118 -3.75 2.80 -2.42
C GLU A 118 -4.06 2.01 -3.69
N LYS A 119 -5.13 2.36 -4.40
CA LYS A 119 -5.48 1.72 -5.67
C LYS A 119 -4.44 2.02 -6.77
N LEU A 120 -3.99 3.27 -6.87
CA LEU A 120 -2.93 3.67 -7.77
C LEU A 120 -1.60 3.01 -7.39
N THR A 121 -1.30 2.93 -6.08
CA THR A 121 -0.11 2.21 -5.58
C THR A 121 -0.15 0.75 -6.00
N LEU A 122 -1.30 0.07 -5.86
CA LEU A 122 -1.46 -1.33 -6.28
C LEU A 122 -1.31 -1.50 -7.79
N PHE A 123 -1.87 -0.57 -8.58
CA PHE A 123 -1.70 -0.55 -10.03
C PHE A 123 -0.21 -0.45 -10.42
N TRP A 124 0.51 0.52 -9.87
CA TRP A 124 1.93 0.71 -10.16
C TRP A 124 2.81 -0.42 -9.63
N HIS A 125 2.46 -1.03 -8.50
CA HIS A 125 3.14 -2.22 -7.99
C HIS A 125 2.98 -3.39 -8.97
N GLY A 126 1.80 -3.55 -9.58
CA GLY A 126 1.56 -4.56 -10.61
C GLY A 126 2.32 -4.29 -11.92
N HIS A 127 2.51 -3.01 -12.26
CA HIS A 127 3.26 -2.60 -13.46
C HIS A 127 4.78 -2.73 -13.27
N PHE A 128 5.32 -2.22 -12.17
CA PHE A 128 6.73 -2.30 -11.79
C PHE A 128 6.98 -3.49 -10.86
N ALA A 129 6.63 -4.68 -11.36
CA ALA A 129 6.66 -5.91 -10.58
C ALA A 129 8.07 -6.26 -10.11
N THR A 130 8.28 -6.28 -8.79
CA THR A 130 9.47 -6.83 -8.15
C THR A 130 9.10 -8.08 -7.36
N SER A 131 10.07 -8.98 -7.16
CA SER A 131 9.83 -10.23 -6.44
C SER A 131 10.63 -10.27 -5.15
N PHE A 132 9.95 -10.49 -4.03
CA PHE A 132 10.61 -10.77 -2.76
C PHE A 132 11.56 -11.97 -2.86
N VAL A 133 11.28 -12.99 -3.68
CA VAL A 133 12.16 -14.15 -3.85
C VAL A 133 13.55 -13.75 -4.35
N LYS A 134 13.63 -12.65 -5.12
CA LYS A 134 14.87 -12.07 -5.64
C LYS A 134 15.47 -11.02 -4.71
N VAL A 135 14.64 -10.15 -4.14
CA VAL A 135 15.09 -9.04 -3.27
C VAL A 135 15.49 -9.53 -1.88
N ARG A 136 14.70 -10.45 -1.29
CA ARG A 136 14.91 -11.09 0.03
C ARG A 136 15.07 -10.10 1.19
N ASP A 137 14.48 -8.93 1.05
CA ASP A 137 14.58 -7.82 2.00
C ASP A 137 13.22 -7.10 2.02
N ALA A 138 12.46 -7.32 3.10
CA ALA A 138 11.11 -6.79 3.27
C ALA A 138 11.11 -5.25 3.42
N TYR A 139 12.18 -4.67 3.99
CA TYR A 139 12.33 -3.21 4.07
C TYR A 139 12.43 -2.59 2.68
N LEU A 140 13.18 -3.20 1.76
CA LEU A 140 13.24 -2.73 0.38
C LEU A 140 11.90 -2.87 -0.36
N MET A 141 11.14 -3.94 -0.10
CA MET A 141 9.79 -4.09 -0.65
C MET A 141 8.84 -3.01 -0.13
N TRP A 142 8.86 -2.74 1.18
CA TRP A 142 8.09 -1.66 1.80
C TRP A 142 8.48 -0.30 1.21
N ARG A 143 9.79 0.00 1.11
CA ARG A 143 10.30 1.26 0.57
C ARG A 143 9.87 1.48 -0.88
N GLN A 144 9.80 0.42 -1.69
CA GLN A 144 9.23 0.52 -3.04
C GLN A 144 7.75 0.92 -2.98
N ASN A 145 6.94 0.26 -2.15
CA ASN A 145 5.54 0.63 -1.95
C ASN A 145 5.37 2.09 -1.50
N GLU A 146 6.18 2.57 -0.55
CA GLU A 146 6.17 3.98 -0.15
C GLU A 146 6.50 4.92 -1.31
N THR A 147 7.50 4.57 -2.12
CA THR A 147 7.90 5.36 -3.28
C THR A 147 6.75 5.44 -4.28
N LEU A 148 6.14 4.31 -4.61
CA LEU A 148 4.99 4.26 -5.50
C LEU A 148 3.80 5.04 -4.92
N ARG A 149 3.54 4.94 -3.62
CA ARG A 149 2.44 5.64 -2.94
C ARG A 149 2.61 7.15 -2.97
N ARG A 150 3.83 7.62 -2.75
CA ARG A 150 4.17 9.06 -2.77
C ARG A 150 4.00 9.67 -4.16
N HIS A 151 4.26 8.90 -5.21
CA HIS A 151 4.26 9.39 -6.60
C HIS A 151 3.12 8.78 -7.44
N ALA A 152 2.07 8.29 -6.80
CA ALA A 152 1.05 7.46 -7.46
C ALA A 152 0.22 8.24 -8.50
N SER A 153 0.04 9.55 -8.27
CA SER A 153 -0.76 10.48 -9.07
C SER A 153 0.01 11.28 -10.12
N GLY A 154 1.35 11.14 -10.18
CA GLY A 154 2.23 11.92 -11.05
C GLY A 154 3.00 13.01 -10.34
#